data_AF-A0A378PMF7-F1
#
_entry.id   AF-A0A378PMF7-F1
#
_cell.length_a   1.000
_cell.length_b   1.000
_cell.length_c   1.000
_cell.angle_alpha   90.00
_cell.angle_beta   90.00
_cell.angle_gamma   90.00
#
_symmetry.space_group_name_H-M   'P 1'
#
loop_
_entity.id
_entity.type
_entity.pdbx_description
1 polymer ?
#
loop_
_entity_poly.entity_id
_entity_poly.type
_entity_poly.pdbx_seq_one_letter_code
_entity_poly.pdbx_strand_id
1 'polypeptide(L)'
;MASIRTRKGSSFLFIDFTYMNTRCREKTNLTDTPANRKKLAKILERMEAEILLGSFSYEQYFPKSDKVDYFEELGERRQNLQSGAPLFGEFVWQWFNERCIEWRATYQEKLRIVINKYLIPVFDKRAISRIDRADVLAFRASLAKVTHKTTKHTQSATRINSIMATLYMILKEVSKRYNFDNPCEDIKQLKTPKSLYRYTYYS
;
A
#
# COMPACT_ATOMS: atom_id res chain seq x y z
N MET A 1 -9.81 -18.51 -21.12
CA MET A 1 -8.89 -19.66 -21.21
C MET A 1 -7.54 -19.16 -21.69
N ALA A 2 -6.52 -19.51 -20.94
CA ALA A 2 -5.15 -19.16 -21.26
C ALA A 2 -4.56 -20.16 -22.27
N SER A 3 -3.59 -19.72 -23.07
CA SER A 3 -2.99 -20.55 -24.13
C SER A 3 -1.48 -20.35 -24.24
N ILE A 4 -0.76 -21.43 -24.52
CA ILE A 4 0.69 -21.41 -24.79
C ILE A 4 0.90 -21.36 -26.29
N ARG A 5 1.64 -20.37 -26.77
CA ARG A 5 1.87 -20.14 -28.20
C ARG A 5 3.33 -19.82 -28.49
N THR A 6 3.70 -19.92 -29.76
CA THR A 6 4.97 -19.44 -30.30
C THR A 6 4.73 -18.48 -31.44
N ARG A 7 5.59 -17.46 -31.58
CA ARG A 7 5.49 -16.48 -32.67
C ARG A 7 6.27 -17.01 -33.87
N LYS A 8 5.81 -16.73 -35.08
CA LYS A 8 6.55 -17.02 -36.32
C LYS A 8 7.95 -16.41 -36.24
N GLY A 9 8.99 -17.24 -36.35
CA GLY A 9 10.39 -16.83 -36.25
C GLY A 9 10.97 -16.75 -34.82
N SER A 10 10.20 -17.07 -33.78
CA SER A 10 10.70 -17.14 -32.40
C SER A 10 10.73 -18.59 -31.92
N SER A 11 11.83 -18.98 -31.27
CA SER A 11 11.95 -20.27 -30.60
C SER A 11 11.31 -20.29 -29.22
N PHE A 12 10.89 -19.14 -28.67
CA PHE A 12 10.43 -19.01 -27.30
C PHE A 12 8.90 -19.05 -27.18
N LEU A 13 8.44 -19.73 -26.13
CA LEU A 13 7.03 -19.83 -25.76
C LEU A 13 6.56 -18.52 -25.11
N PHE A 14 5.30 -18.17 -25.34
CA PHE A 14 4.61 -17.09 -24.63
C PHE A 14 3.24 -17.56 -24.18
N ILE A 15 2.73 -16.92 -23.13
CA ILE A 15 1.43 -17.19 -22.53
C ILE A 15 0.46 -16.08 -22.97
N ASP A 16 -0.67 -16.46 -23.56
CA ASP A 16 -1.75 -15.55 -23.97
C ASP A 16 -2.99 -15.86 -23.15
N PHE A 17 -3.39 -14.93 -22.28
CA PHE A 17 -4.52 -15.08 -21.36
C PHE A 17 -5.23 -13.75 -21.14
N THR A 18 -6.38 -13.80 -20.47
CA THR A 18 -7.11 -12.59 -20.07
C THR A 18 -7.20 -12.55 -18.55
N TYR A 19 -6.89 -11.40 -17.97
CA TYR A 19 -7.00 -11.14 -16.53
C TYR A 19 -7.61 -9.76 -16.33
N MET A 20 -8.61 -9.65 -15.44
CA MET A 20 -9.37 -8.41 -15.20
C MET A 20 -9.84 -7.71 -16.49
N ASN A 21 -10.39 -8.49 -17.44
CA ASN A 21 -10.85 -8.03 -18.76
C ASN A 21 -9.74 -7.45 -19.68
N THR A 22 -8.47 -7.61 -19.31
CA THR A 22 -7.31 -7.15 -20.09
C THR A 22 -6.53 -8.34 -20.63
N ARG A 23 -6.25 -8.32 -21.94
CA ARG A 23 -5.45 -9.37 -22.60
C ARG A 23 -3.98 -9.22 -22.23
N CYS A 24 -3.38 -10.33 -21.82
CA CYS A 24 -2.00 -10.46 -21.38
C CYS A 24 -1.25 -11.42 -22.29
N ARG A 25 -0.08 -11.00 -22.78
CA ARG A 25 0.77 -11.77 -23.69
C ARG A 25 2.19 -11.74 -23.17
N GLU A 26 2.49 -12.65 -22.26
CA GLU A 26 3.74 -12.66 -21.49
C GLU A 26 4.73 -13.64 -22.10
N LYS A 27 5.92 -13.15 -22.44
CA LYS A 27 6.99 -13.96 -23.04
C LYS A 27 7.68 -14.79 -21.96
N THR A 28 8.16 -15.97 -22.35
CA THR A 28 8.98 -16.82 -21.50
C THR A 28 10.34 -17.03 -22.13
N ASN A 29 11.32 -17.45 -21.32
CA ASN A 29 12.65 -17.85 -21.81
C ASN A 29 12.71 -19.34 -22.17
N LEU A 30 11.56 -20.02 -22.25
CA LEU A 30 11.49 -21.45 -22.54
C LEU A 30 11.35 -21.68 -24.04
N THR A 31 12.20 -22.52 -24.60
CA THR A 31 12.12 -22.90 -26.01
C THR A 31 10.92 -23.82 -26.27
N ASP A 32 10.44 -23.82 -27.51
CA ASP A 32 9.31 -24.63 -27.96
C ASP A 32 9.66 -26.13 -28.02
N THR A 33 9.59 -26.78 -26.87
CA THR A 33 9.76 -28.23 -26.73
C THR A 33 8.56 -28.84 -26.00
N PRO A 34 8.22 -30.12 -26.25
CA PRO A 34 7.13 -30.79 -25.55
C PRO A 34 7.28 -30.76 -24.03
N ALA A 35 8.50 -30.91 -23.52
CA ALA A 35 8.80 -30.85 -22.09
C ALA A 35 8.50 -29.45 -21.49
N ASN A 36 8.93 -28.39 -22.16
CA ASN A 36 8.69 -27.01 -21.73
C ASN A 36 7.20 -26.64 -21.81
N ARG A 37 6.49 -27.09 -22.85
CA ARG A 37 5.04 -26.93 -22.96
C ARG A 37 4.31 -27.60 -21.80
N LYS A 38 4.69 -28.83 -21.44
CA LYS A 38 4.10 -29.55 -20.30
C LYS A 38 4.37 -28.84 -18.96
N LYS A 39 5.58 -28.26 -18.79
CA LYS A 39 5.91 -27.46 -17.61
C LYS A 39 5.07 -26.19 -17.52
N LEU A 40 4.94 -25.45 -18.62
CA LEU A 40 4.10 -24.25 -18.66
C LEU A 40 2.62 -24.57 -18.48
N ALA A 41 2.13 -25.71 -18.97
CA ALA A 41 0.74 -26.11 -18.78
C ALA A 41 0.38 -26.26 -17.30
N LYS A 42 1.27 -26.85 -16.49
CA LYS A 42 1.07 -26.95 -15.02
C LYS A 42 1.05 -25.58 -14.33
N ILE A 43 1.92 -24.66 -14.76
CA ILE A 43 1.95 -23.29 -14.23
C ILE A 43 0.63 -22.58 -14.58
N LEU A 44 0.18 -22.74 -15.82
CA LEU A 44 -1.08 -22.18 -16.31
C LEU A 44 -2.30 -22.70 -15.55
N GLU A 45 -2.36 -24.00 -15.28
CA GLU A 45 -3.41 -24.60 -14.46
C GLU A 45 -3.47 -23.98 -13.07
N ARG A 46 -2.30 -23.77 -12.43
CA ARG A 46 -2.20 -23.08 -11.14
C ARG A 46 -2.66 -21.62 -11.24
N MET A 47 -2.23 -20.90 -12.27
CA MET A 47 -2.64 -19.50 -12.50
C MET A 47 -4.16 -19.40 -12.68
N GLU A 48 -4.77 -20.27 -13.49
CA GLU A 48 -6.21 -20.27 -13.72
C GLU A 48 -7.00 -20.56 -12.43
N ALA A 49 -6.52 -21.50 -11.60
CA ALA A 49 -7.11 -21.77 -10.29
C ALA A 49 -7.01 -20.54 -9.35
N GLU A 50 -5.85 -19.89 -9.27
CA GLU A 50 -5.67 -18.69 -8.44
C GLU A 50 -6.51 -17.50 -8.95
N ILE A 51 -6.69 -17.35 -10.28
CA ILE A 51 -7.56 -16.32 -10.85
C ILE A 51 -9.00 -16.57 -10.45
N LEU A 52 -9.45 -17.82 -10.52
CA LEU A 52 -10.80 -18.23 -10.12
C LEU A 52 -11.05 -17.98 -8.63
N LEU A 53 -10.08 -18.32 -7.78
CA LEU A 53 -10.15 -18.12 -6.33
C LEU A 53 -9.95 -16.64 -5.92
N GLY A 54 -9.56 -15.77 -6.85
CA GLY A 54 -9.27 -14.36 -6.57
C GLY A 54 -7.98 -14.11 -5.79
N SER A 55 -7.08 -15.10 -5.72
CA SER A 55 -5.78 -15.01 -5.02
C SER A 55 -4.59 -14.81 -5.96
N PHE A 56 -4.85 -14.68 -7.27
CA PHE A 56 -3.80 -14.51 -8.28
C PHE A 56 -3.06 -13.19 -8.14
N SER A 57 -1.72 -13.26 -8.08
CA SER A 57 -0.82 -12.10 -8.10
C SER A 57 -0.05 -12.05 -9.42
N TYR A 58 -0.30 -11.02 -10.23
CA TYR A 58 0.34 -10.87 -11.55
C TYR A 58 1.86 -10.76 -11.44
N GLU A 59 2.35 -9.98 -10.49
CA GLU A 59 3.78 -9.77 -10.23
C GLU A 59 4.52 -11.07 -9.89
N GLN A 60 3.89 -11.98 -9.13
CA GLN A 60 4.53 -13.25 -8.75
C GLN A 60 4.89 -14.13 -9.96
N TYR A 61 4.11 -14.06 -11.04
CA TYR A 61 4.38 -14.81 -12.27
C TYR A 61 5.19 -14.00 -13.28
N PHE A 62 4.95 -12.69 -13.35
CA PHE A 62 5.51 -11.80 -14.37
C PHE A 62 6.12 -10.53 -13.74
N PRO A 63 7.15 -10.65 -12.88
CA PRO A 63 7.68 -9.52 -12.10
C PRO A 63 8.36 -8.44 -12.95
N LYS A 64 8.65 -8.74 -14.23
CA LYS A 64 9.29 -7.81 -15.19
C LYS A 64 8.33 -7.31 -16.25
N SER A 65 7.03 -7.54 -16.10
CA SER A 65 6.04 -7.05 -17.07
C SER A 65 5.70 -5.60 -16.80
N ASP A 66 5.57 -4.80 -17.87
CA ASP A 66 5.11 -3.42 -17.80
C ASP A 66 3.66 -3.30 -17.29
N LYS A 67 2.95 -4.42 -17.14
CA LYS A 67 1.56 -4.48 -16.64
C LYS A 67 1.45 -4.70 -15.13
N VAL A 68 2.55 -4.88 -14.42
CA VAL A 68 2.54 -5.08 -12.95
C VAL A 68 1.82 -3.91 -12.28
N ASP A 69 2.32 -2.69 -12.48
CA ASP A 69 1.76 -1.47 -11.88
C ASP A 69 0.27 -1.28 -12.25
N TYR A 70 -0.10 -1.57 -13.50
CA TYR A 70 -1.48 -1.47 -13.98
C TYR A 70 -2.44 -2.42 -13.24
N PHE A 71 -2.04 -3.67 -13.03
CA PHE A 71 -2.88 -4.65 -12.34
C PHE A 71 -2.88 -4.46 -10.82
N GLU A 72 -1.80 -3.93 -10.26
CA GLU A 72 -1.77 -3.51 -8.85
C GLU A 72 -2.77 -2.37 -8.61
N GLU A 73 -2.72 -1.29 -9.39
CA GLU A 73 -3.65 -0.15 -9.26
C GLU A 73 -5.12 -0.56 -9.48
N LEU A 74 -5.39 -1.45 -10.45
CA LEU A 74 -6.74 -2.01 -10.65
C LEU A 74 -7.22 -2.87 -9.48
N GLY A 75 -6.33 -3.69 -8.91
CA GLY A 75 -6.60 -4.50 -7.74
C GLY A 75 -6.97 -3.63 -6.54
N GLU A 76 -6.17 -2.60 -6.27
CA GLU A 76 -6.44 -1.60 -5.23
C GLU A 76 -7.80 -0.92 -5.45
N ARG A 77 -8.06 -0.42 -6.67
CA ARG A 77 -9.32 0.26 -6.99
C ARG A 77 -10.55 -0.63 -6.79
N ARG A 78 -10.49 -1.89 -7.22
CA ARG A 78 -11.59 -2.85 -7.03
C ARG A 78 -11.85 -3.11 -5.55
N GLN A 79 -10.80 -3.22 -4.75
CA GLN A 79 -10.94 -3.44 -3.31
C GLN A 79 -11.47 -2.20 -2.59
N ASN A 80 -11.07 -0.99 -3.00
CA ASN A 80 -11.63 0.27 -2.48
C ASN A 80 -13.15 0.28 -2.65
N LEU A 81 -13.63 -0.01 -3.88
CA LEU A 81 -15.06 -0.13 -4.20
C LEU A 81 -15.79 -1.17 -3.35
N GLN A 82 -15.15 -2.31 -3.05
CA GLN A 82 -15.74 -3.38 -2.24
C GLN A 82 -15.79 -3.06 -0.74
N SER A 83 -14.79 -2.33 -0.23
CA SER A 83 -14.72 -1.99 1.20
C SER A 83 -15.72 -0.92 1.62
N GLY A 84 -16.27 -0.16 0.66
CA GLY A 84 -17.12 1.01 0.93
C GLY A 84 -16.39 2.15 1.64
N ALA A 85 -15.08 1.99 1.90
CA ALA A 85 -14.25 2.96 2.59
C ALA A 85 -13.46 3.80 1.57
N PRO A 86 -13.31 5.11 1.81
CA PRO A 86 -12.60 6.01 0.91
C PRO A 86 -11.10 5.73 0.86
N LEU A 87 -10.44 6.35 -0.11
CA LEU A 87 -8.99 6.44 -0.12
C LEU A 87 -8.49 7.22 1.09
N PHE A 88 -7.29 6.90 1.57
CA PHE A 88 -6.69 7.64 2.67
C PHE A 88 -6.53 9.13 2.34
N GLY A 89 -6.09 9.45 1.13
CA GLY A 89 -5.91 10.83 0.67
C GLY A 89 -7.20 11.64 0.67
N GLU A 90 -8.31 11.03 0.28
CA GLU A 90 -9.63 11.68 0.30
C GLU A 90 -10.12 11.87 1.75
N PHE A 91 -10.03 10.81 2.55
CA PHE A 91 -10.52 10.84 3.93
C PHE A 91 -9.73 11.79 4.83
N VAL A 92 -8.41 11.87 4.69
CA VAL A 92 -7.58 12.67 5.60
C VAL A 92 -7.93 14.16 5.53
N TRP A 93 -8.29 14.67 4.35
CA TRP A 93 -8.69 16.06 4.20
C TRP A 93 -10.11 16.32 4.67
N GLN A 94 -11.02 15.39 4.44
CA GLN A 94 -12.36 15.44 5.05
C GLN A 94 -12.23 15.50 6.59
N TRP A 95 -11.51 14.54 7.18
CA TRP A 95 -11.25 14.49 8.62
C TRP A 95 -10.61 15.77 9.14
N PHE A 96 -9.61 16.29 8.42
CA PHE A 96 -8.93 17.53 8.81
C PHE A 96 -9.90 18.71 8.84
N ASN A 97 -10.74 18.87 7.80
CA ASN A 97 -11.69 19.97 7.71
C ASN A 97 -12.78 19.89 8.78
N GLU A 98 -13.21 18.69 9.15
CA GLU A 98 -14.21 18.49 10.21
C GLU A 98 -13.64 18.77 11.61
N ARG A 99 -12.36 18.42 11.85
CA ARG A 99 -11.73 18.59 13.17
C ARG A 99 -10.97 19.90 13.36
N CYS A 100 -10.62 20.61 12.29
CA CYS A 100 -9.73 21.78 12.39
C CYS A 100 -10.31 22.89 13.26
N ILE A 101 -11.64 23.00 13.35
CA ILE A 101 -12.34 23.97 14.21
C ILE A 101 -11.97 23.86 15.70
N GLU A 102 -11.52 22.69 16.14
CA GLU A 102 -11.09 22.45 17.53
C GLU A 102 -9.70 23.01 17.83
N TRP A 103 -8.94 23.39 16.80
CA TRP A 103 -7.52 23.63 16.90
C TRP A 103 -7.12 25.05 16.51
N ARG A 104 -6.10 25.58 17.19
CA ARG A 104 -5.45 26.83 16.81
C ARG A 104 -4.75 26.69 15.46
N ALA A 105 -4.66 27.79 14.70
CA ALA A 105 -4.05 27.84 13.37
C ALA A 105 -2.63 27.24 13.32
N THR A 106 -1.81 27.44 14.35
CA THR A 106 -0.45 26.89 14.42
C THR A 106 -0.43 25.35 14.48
N TYR A 107 -1.40 24.74 15.17
CA TYR A 107 -1.51 23.28 15.22
C TYR A 107 -2.11 22.72 13.94
N GLN A 108 -3.09 23.40 13.36
CA GLN A 108 -3.63 23.07 12.03
C GLN A 108 -2.50 23.03 10.98
N GLU A 109 -1.64 24.05 10.95
CA GLU A 109 -0.50 24.10 10.02
C GLU A 109 0.51 22.97 10.27
N LYS A 110 0.81 22.69 11.54
CA LYS A 110 1.66 21.56 11.91
C LYS A 110 1.09 20.22 11.39
N LEU A 111 -0.22 20.02 11.51
CA LEU A 111 -0.89 18.81 11.00
C LEU A 111 -0.87 18.75 9.47
N ARG A 112 -1.14 19.87 8.76
CA ARG A 112 -1.01 19.94 7.29
C ARG A 112 0.37 19.55 6.82
N ILE A 113 1.43 20.03 7.48
CA ILE A 113 2.81 19.66 7.17
C ILE A 113 3.00 18.15 7.39
N VAL A 114 2.45 17.57 8.46
CA VAL A 114 2.55 16.13 8.70
C VAL A 114 1.84 15.33 7.60
N ILE A 115 0.61 15.70 7.27
CA ILE A 115 -0.23 15.05 6.25
C ILE A 115 0.49 15.09 4.90
N ASN A 116 0.83 16.29 4.41
CA ASN A 116 1.43 16.47 3.08
C ASN A 116 2.83 15.86 2.95
N LYS A 117 3.68 15.99 3.97
CA LYS A 117 5.08 15.59 3.86
C LYS A 117 5.33 14.12 4.15
N TYR A 118 4.46 13.48 4.95
CA TYR A 118 4.72 12.12 5.44
C TYR A 118 3.59 11.14 5.17
N LEU A 119 2.32 11.54 5.32
CA LEU A 119 1.21 10.60 5.19
C LEU A 119 0.78 10.42 3.73
N ILE A 120 0.53 11.52 3.02
CA ILE A 120 0.13 11.50 1.59
C ILE A 120 1.16 10.75 0.73
N PRO A 121 2.49 10.98 0.81
CA PRO A 121 3.44 10.28 -0.04
C PRO A 121 3.45 8.75 0.11
N VAL A 122 2.88 8.22 1.19
CA VAL A 122 2.87 6.78 1.49
C VAL A 122 1.49 6.16 1.33
N PHE A 123 0.44 6.86 1.78
CA PHE A 123 -0.89 6.28 1.93
C PHE A 123 -1.94 6.83 0.97
N ASP A 124 -1.68 7.92 0.23
CA ASP A 124 -2.68 8.66 -0.56
C ASP A 124 -3.67 7.77 -1.34
N LYS A 125 -3.12 6.87 -2.16
CA LYS A 125 -3.88 5.94 -3.01
C LYS A 125 -4.33 4.64 -2.34
N ARG A 126 -3.98 4.42 -1.07
CA ARG A 126 -4.36 3.20 -0.35
C ARG A 126 -5.78 3.31 0.20
N ALA A 127 -6.52 2.20 0.15
CA ALA A 127 -7.77 2.04 0.89
C ALA A 127 -7.51 2.30 2.38
N ILE A 128 -8.30 3.17 3.00
CA ILE A 128 -8.09 3.45 4.43
C ILE A 128 -8.37 2.22 5.32
N SER A 129 -9.24 1.32 4.85
CA SER A 129 -9.58 0.03 5.47
C SER A 129 -8.46 -1.02 5.38
N ARG A 130 -7.48 -0.82 4.49
CA ARG A 130 -6.38 -1.78 4.25
C ARG A 130 -5.12 -1.48 5.03
N ILE A 131 -5.01 -0.28 5.61
CA ILE A 131 -3.85 0.09 6.40
C ILE A 131 -3.84 -0.79 7.65
N ASP A 132 -2.93 -1.76 7.66
CA ASP A 132 -2.82 -2.71 8.75
C ASP A 132 -1.69 -2.34 9.72
N ARG A 133 -1.53 -3.15 10.76
CA ARG A 133 -0.47 -2.94 11.75
C ARG A 133 0.93 -3.06 11.16
N ALA A 134 1.13 -3.92 10.16
CA ALA A 134 2.43 -4.12 9.53
C ALA A 134 2.82 -2.87 8.72
N ASP A 135 1.87 -2.28 7.98
CA ASP A 135 2.04 -1.02 7.26
C ASP A 135 2.43 0.12 8.19
N VAL A 136 1.73 0.25 9.33
CA VAL A 136 2.02 1.31 10.31
C VAL A 136 3.43 1.15 10.91
N LEU A 137 3.85 -0.09 11.20
CA LEU A 137 5.21 -0.36 11.68
C LEU A 137 6.28 -0.11 10.61
N ALA A 138 6.02 -0.50 9.37
CA ALA A 138 6.91 -0.24 8.23
C ALA A 138 7.07 1.26 7.99
N PHE A 139 5.97 2.02 8.05
CA PHE A 139 5.97 3.48 7.99
C PHE A 139 6.78 4.10 9.14
N ARG A 140 6.56 3.67 10.39
CA ARG A 140 7.35 4.16 11.52
C ARG A 140 8.85 3.90 11.33
N ALA A 141 9.22 2.73 10.81
CA ALA A 141 10.60 2.39 10.51
C ALA A 141 11.18 3.25 9.36
N SER A 142 10.39 3.59 8.34
CA SER A 142 10.84 4.44 7.24
C SER A 142 11.12 5.87 7.70
N LEU A 143 10.32 6.42 8.63
CA LEU A 143 10.57 7.75 9.22
C LEU A 143 11.92 7.86 9.92
N ALA A 144 12.39 6.77 10.55
CA ALA A 144 13.70 6.73 11.21
C ALA A 144 14.87 6.69 10.20
N LYS A 145 14.63 6.23 8.97
CA LYS A 145 15.64 6.12 7.91
C LYS A 145 15.82 7.40 7.09
N VAL A 146 14.92 8.38 7.21
CA VAL A 146 15.03 9.65 6.47
C VAL A 146 16.22 10.45 7.01
N THR A 147 17.28 10.57 6.19
CA THR A 147 18.44 11.42 6.45
C THR A 147 18.36 12.69 5.60
N HIS A 148 18.49 13.87 6.22
CA HIS A 148 18.53 15.14 5.47
C HIS A 148 19.88 15.35 4.78
N LYS A 149 19.87 15.90 3.55
CA LYS A 149 21.03 16.03 2.63
C LYS A 149 22.22 16.83 3.17
N THR A 150 22.11 17.52 4.29
CA THR A 150 23.16 18.43 4.79
C THR A 150 23.82 17.98 6.09
N THR A 151 23.28 17.01 6.82
CA THR A 151 23.92 16.46 8.04
C THR A 151 23.24 15.16 8.42
N LYS A 152 23.98 14.18 8.98
CA LYS A 152 23.50 12.87 9.48
C LYS A 152 22.47 12.95 10.63
N HIS A 153 21.45 13.79 10.54
CA HIS A 153 20.36 13.84 11.50
C HIS A 153 19.16 13.07 10.94
N THR A 154 19.00 11.86 11.47
CA THR A 154 17.75 11.10 11.40
C THR A 154 16.66 11.86 12.16
N GLN A 155 15.40 11.65 11.78
CA GLN A 155 14.26 12.27 12.47
C GLN A 155 14.26 11.92 13.96
N SER A 156 14.10 12.94 14.83
CA SER A 156 14.09 12.72 16.27
C SER A 156 12.91 11.84 16.70
N ALA A 157 13.09 11.04 17.75
CA ALA A 157 12.03 10.21 18.32
C ALA A 157 10.75 11.01 18.63
N THR A 158 10.90 12.24 19.13
CA THR A 158 9.78 13.17 19.38
C THR A 158 9.03 13.52 18.09
N ARG A 159 9.76 13.79 16.99
CA ARG A 159 9.13 14.11 15.71
C ARG A 159 8.40 12.90 15.12
N ILE A 160 9.02 11.71 15.17
CA ILE A 160 8.40 10.45 14.76
C ILE A 160 7.12 10.22 15.56
N ASN A 161 7.18 10.30 16.89
CA ASN A 161 6.01 10.15 17.75
C ASN A 161 4.90 11.15 17.38
N SER A 162 5.23 12.40 17.06
CA SER A 162 4.23 13.40 16.63
C SER A 162 3.58 13.07 15.29
N ILE A 163 4.31 12.44 14.36
CA ILE A 163 3.77 12.01 13.07
C ILE A 163 2.85 10.80 13.28
N MET A 164 3.29 9.82 14.08
CA MET A 164 2.50 8.64 14.44
C MET A 164 1.22 9.01 15.19
N ALA A 165 1.28 10.04 16.04
CA ALA A 165 0.14 10.58 16.76
C ALA A 165 -0.94 11.11 15.79
N THR A 166 -0.56 11.87 14.77
CA THR A 166 -1.50 12.31 13.71
C THR A 166 -2.13 11.13 12.98
N LEU A 167 -1.33 10.12 12.61
CA LEU A 167 -1.84 8.92 11.96
C LEU A 167 -2.84 8.17 12.85
N TYR A 168 -2.55 8.02 14.15
CA TYR A 168 -3.45 7.42 15.12
C TYR A 168 -4.80 8.13 15.19
N MET A 169 -4.83 9.47 15.18
CA MET A 169 -6.09 10.23 15.21
C MET A 169 -6.98 9.95 14.01
N ILE A 170 -6.37 9.92 12.83
CA ILE A 170 -7.07 9.66 11.58
C ILE A 170 -7.66 8.24 11.62
N LEU A 171 -6.83 7.24 11.94
CA LEU A 171 -7.27 5.84 11.94
C LEU A 171 -8.24 5.50 13.09
N LYS A 172 -8.16 6.22 14.22
CA LYS A 172 -9.17 6.14 15.30
C LYS A 172 -10.54 6.61 14.81
N GLU A 173 -10.59 7.68 14.01
CA GLU A 173 -11.85 8.16 13.43
C GLU A 173 -12.40 7.18 12.40
N VAL A 174 -11.54 6.61 11.56
CA VAL A 174 -11.91 5.58 10.57
C VAL A 174 -12.51 4.36 11.26
N SER A 175 -11.84 3.87 12.30
CA SER A 175 -12.29 2.75 13.10
C SER A 175 -13.71 2.97 13.62
N LYS A 176 -14.02 4.18 14.09
CA LYS A 176 -15.38 4.55 14.53
C LYS A 176 -16.40 4.67 13.40
N ARG A 177 -16.03 5.27 12.26
CA ARG A 177 -16.97 5.53 11.15
C ARG A 177 -17.30 4.29 10.35
N TYR A 178 -16.31 3.43 10.12
CA TYR A 178 -16.43 2.26 9.25
C TYR A 178 -16.36 0.94 10.02
N ASN A 179 -16.30 0.99 11.35
CA ASN A 179 -16.31 -0.17 12.24
C ASN A 179 -15.18 -1.18 11.95
N PHE A 180 -13.96 -0.66 11.76
CA PHE A 180 -12.73 -1.44 11.59
C PHE A 180 -11.85 -1.36 12.83
N ASP A 181 -10.92 -2.29 13.00
CA ASP A 181 -9.92 -2.23 14.07
C ASP A 181 -8.91 -1.10 13.82
N ASN A 182 -8.49 -0.39 14.86
CA ASN A 182 -7.47 0.64 14.74
C ASN A 182 -6.05 0.01 14.74
N PRO A 183 -5.31 0.03 13.62
CA PRO A 183 -3.99 -0.62 13.53
C PRO A 183 -2.91 0.04 14.40
N CYS A 184 -3.17 1.26 14.93
CA CYS A 184 -2.24 1.99 15.77
C CYS A 184 -2.42 1.72 17.28
N GLU A 185 -3.45 0.99 17.72
CA GLU A 185 -3.88 0.92 19.12
C GLU A 185 -2.77 0.41 20.08
N ASP A 186 -2.07 -0.64 19.71
CA ASP A 186 -1.00 -1.24 20.53
C ASP A 186 0.42 -0.76 20.22
N ILE A 187 0.56 0.29 19.40
CA ILE A 187 1.89 0.75 18.95
C ILE A 187 2.47 1.75 19.96
N LYS A 188 3.38 1.26 20.80
CA LYS A 188 4.11 2.07 21.78
C LYS A 188 4.96 3.15 21.10
N GLN A 189 4.99 4.34 21.68
CA GLN A 189 5.89 5.42 21.25
C GLN A 189 7.37 5.07 21.46
N LEU A 190 8.22 5.71 20.68
CA LEU A 190 9.66 5.65 20.84
C LEU A 190 10.09 6.40 22.11
N LYS A 191 11.11 5.88 22.80
CA LYS A 191 11.68 6.52 23.99
C LYS A 191 12.26 7.88 23.62
N THR A 192 11.85 8.92 24.34
CA THR A 192 12.42 10.26 24.24
C THR A 192 13.19 10.58 25.52
N PRO A 193 14.30 11.34 25.46
CA PRO A 193 14.91 11.90 26.66
C PRO A 193 13.86 12.76 27.38
N LYS A 194 13.77 12.65 28.71
CA LYS A 194 12.78 13.39 29.52
C LYS A 194 12.88 14.89 29.22
N SER A 195 11.93 15.41 28.43
CA SER A 195 11.67 16.85 28.36
C SER A 195 10.50 17.17 29.28
N LEU A 196 10.58 18.30 29.99
CA LEU A 196 9.66 18.74 31.06
C LEU A 196 8.21 19.04 30.62
N TYR A 197 7.81 18.68 29.40
CA TYR A 197 6.45 18.92 28.92
C TYR A 197 5.77 17.60 28.56
N ARG A 198 4.98 17.10 29.52
CA ARG A 198 3.96 16.07 29.29
C ARG A 198 2.92 16.63 28.32
N TYR A 199 2.90 16.13 27.09
CA TYR A 199 1.65 16.06 26.33
C TYR A 199 1.12 14.65 26.52
N THR A 200 0.12 14.54 27.39
CA THR A 200 -0.70 13.36 27.60
C THR A 200 -1.36 12.95 26.30
N TYR A 201 -1.39 11.65 26.07
CA TYR A 201 -1.92 11.04 24.86
C TYR A 201 -3.44 10.99 24.91
N TYR A 202 -4.02 11.19 23.73
CA TYR A 202 -5.28 10.63 23.24
C TYR A 202 -6.23 10.01 24.27
N SER A 203 -7.13 10.85 24.77
CA SER A 203 -8.48 10.41 25.18
C SER A 203 -9.37 10.32 23.93
#